data_AF-A0A844D2Q3-F1
#
_entry.id   AF-A0A844D2Q3-F1
#
_cell.length_a   1.000
_cell.length_b   1.000
_cell.length_c   1.000
_cell.angle_alpha   90.00
_cell.angle_beta   90.00
_cell.angle_gamma   90.00
#
_symmetry.space_group_name_H-M   'P 1'
#
loop_
_entity.id
_entity.type
_entity.pdbx_description
1 polymer ?
#
loop_
_entity_poly.entity_id
_entity_poly.type
_entity_poly.pdbx_seq_one_letter_code
_entity_poly.pdbx_strand_id
1 'polypeptide(L)'
;MSYCYSYDGELYQGDFDSPLAAAAEVFVGEPNRETVHVGESVHVPTTDYVSADWIIDDISTRAMDECGEVAEDWLRALSKNAEAKAELEKLVADFIDKHERPTFWNVVNCRQVARTEVEAAGLLAQRQQGGAA
;
A
#
# COMPACT_ATOMS: atom_id res chain seq x y z
N MET A 1 -11.94 1.26 6.24
CA MET A 1 -11.61 0.07 5.43
C MET A 1 -11.95 0.43 4.01
N SER A 2 -10.98 0.35 3.11
CA SER A 2 -11.16 0.67 1.70
C SER A 2 -11.15 -0.61 0.87
N TYR A 3 -11.75 -0.53 -0.30
CA TYR A 3 -11.84 -1.61 -1.26
C TYR A 3 -11.25 -1.15 -2.59
N CYS A 4 -10.66 -2.09 -3.31
CA CYS A 4 -10.11 -1.90 -4.65
C CYS A 4 -10.68 -2.94 -5.61
N TYR A 5 -10.57 -2.70 -6.90
CA TYR A 5 -10.97 -3.66 -7.93
C TYR A 5 -9.82 -4.03 -8.84
N SER A 6 -9.94 -5.17 -9.50
CA SER A 6 -9.05 -5.62 -10.56
C SER A 6 -9.84 -6.26 -11.71
N TYR A 7 -9.35 -6.05 -12.93
CA TYR A 7 -9.94 -6.59 -14.15
C TYR A 7 -9.62 -8.08 -14.36
N ASP A 8 -8.47 -8.53 -13.86
CA ASP A 8 -7.88 -9.86 -14.08
C ASP A 8 -7.45 -10.55 -12.77
N GLY A 9 -7.49 -9.84 -11.64
CA GLY A 9 -7.07 -10.33 -10.34
C GLY A 9 -5.60 -10.09 -10.03
N GLU A 10 -4.87 -9.33 -10.86
CA GLU A 10 -3.45 -9.00 -10.67
C GLU A 10 -3.27 -7.56 -10.19
N LEU A 11 -3.52 -6.58 -11.07
CA LEU A 11 -3.39 -5.16 -10.72
C LEU A 11 -4.68 -4.64 -10.11
N TYR A 12 -4.61 -4.26 -8.84
CA TYR A 12 -5.73 -3.66 -8.12
C TYR A 12 -5.60 -2.15 -8.07
N GLN A 13 -6.72 -1.47 -8.24
CA GLN A 13 -6.77 -0.01 -8.26
C GLN A 13 -8.06 0.52 -7.63
N GLY A 14 -8.00 1.80 -7.27
CA GLY A 14 -9.09 2.56 -6.67
C GLY A 14 -9.22 2.36 -5.16
N ASP A 15 -9.99 3.26 -4.57
CA ASP A 15 -10.22 3.37 -3.12
C ASP A 15 -11.71 3.67 -2.92
N PHE A 16 -12.46 2.66 -2.47
CA PHE A 16 -13.91 2.71 -2.35
C PHE A 16 -14.38 2.28 -0.97
N ASP A 17 -15.49 2.86 -0.51
CA ASP A 17 -16.06 2.58 0.81
C ASP A 17 -16.72 1.19 0.93
N SER A 18 -16.96 0.50 -0.19
CA SER A 18 -17.59 -0.82 -0.18
C SER A 18 -17.17 -1.67 -1.39
N PRO A 19 -17.25 -3.01 -1.30
CA PRO A 19 -16.86 -3.88 -2.41
C PRO A 19 -17.79 -3.73 -3.62
N LEU A 20 -19.09 -3.48 -3.39
CA LEU A 20 -20.04 -3.24 -4.48
C LEU A 20 -19.85 -1.86 -5.11
N ALA A 21 -19.37 -0.86 -4.35
CA ALA A 21 -18.99 0.43 -4.92
C ALA A 21 -17.77 0.33 -5.83
N ALA A 22 -16.77 -0.49 -5.46
CA ALA A 22 -15.63 -0.79 -6.32
C ALA A 22 -16.06 -1.51 -7.61
N ALA A 23 -16.93 -2.53 -7.50
CA ALA A 23 -17.44 -3.25 -8.65
C ALA A 23 -18.32 -2.38 -9.58
N ALA A 24 -19.17 -1.53 -8.99
CA ALA A 24 -20.04 -0.63 -9.75
C ALA A 24 -19.25 0.37 -10.59
N GLU A 25 -18.08 0.83 -10.14
CA GLU A 25 -17.20 1.70 -10.94
C GLU A 25 -16.83 1.03 -12.28
N VAL A 26 -16.42 -0.24 -12.21
CA VAL A 26 -16.04 -1.02 -13.39
C VAL A 26 -17.21 -1.24 -14.33
N PHE A 27 -18.37 -1.65 -13.81
CA PHE A 27 -19.52 -1.95 -14.67
C PHE A 27 -20.20 -0.72 -15.28
N VAL A 28 -19.95 0.48 -14.73
CA VAL A 28 -20.34 1.77 -15.35
C VAL A 28 -19.42 2.06 -16.54
N GLY A 29 -18.10 1.87 -16.39
CA GLY A 29 -17.12 2.08 -17.47
C GLY A 29 -17.09 0.98 -18.54
N GLU A 30 -17.39 -0.26 -18.15
CA GLU A 30 -17.37 -1.45 -19.01
C GLU A 30 -18.74 -2.14 -19.03
N PRO A 31 -19.69 -1.66 -19.85
CA PRO A 31 -21.07 -2.12 -19.79
C PRO A 31 -21.29 -3.56 -20.28
N ASN A 32 -20.26 -4.22 -20.82
CA ASN A 32 -20.33 -5.62 -21.28
C ASN A 32 -19.60 -6.59 -20.35
N ARG A 33 -18.94 -6.09 -19.29
CA ARG A 33 -18.22 -6.94 -18.34
C ARG A 33 -19.21 -7.58 -17.37
N GLU A 34 -19.08 -8.88 -17.17
CA GLU A 34 -19.98 -9.66 -16.31
C GLU A 34 -19.44 -9.85 -14.89
N THR A 35 -18.12 -9.87 -14.73
CA THR A 35 -17.45 -10.08 -13.45
C THR A 35 -16.24 -9.17 -13.26
N VAL A 36 -15.93 -8.86 -12.00
CA VAL A 36 -14.76 -8.07 -11.59
C VAL A 36 -14.22 -8.61 -10.29
N HIS A 37 -12.90 -8.57 -10.11
CA HIS A 37 -12.28 -8.92 -8.84
C HIS A 37 -12.34 -7.74 -7.89
N VAL A 38 -12.69 -7.97 -6.64
CA VAL A 38 -12.73 -6.95 -5.59
C VAL A 38 -12.04 -7.49 -4.34
N GLY A 39 -11.21 -6.66 -3.72
CA GLY A 39 -10.49 -7.00 -2.49
C GLY A 39 -10.49 -5.84 -1.50
N GLU A 40 -10.10 -6.16 -0.27
CA GLU A 40 -9.89 -5.18 0.81
C GLU A 40 -8.47 -4.61 0.71
N SER A 41 -8.39 -3.28 0.71
CA SER A 41 -7.13 -2.54 0.64
C SER A 41 -6.53 -2.41 2.05
N VAL A 42 -5.36 -3.00 2.25
CA VAL A 42 -4.58 -2.93 3.48
C VAL A 42 -3.38 -2.02 3.23
N HIS A 43 -3.55 -0.75 3.59
CA HIS A 43 -2.48 0.24 3.53
C HIS A 43 -1.44 -0.08 4.60
N VAL A 44 -0.19 -0.20 4.17
CA VAL A 44 0.95 -0.47 5.03
C VAL A 44 1.73 0.84 5.18
N PRO A 45 2.02 1.30 6.40
CA PRO A 45 2.77 2.53 6.60
C PRO A 45 4.22 2.36 6.12
N THR A 46 4.82 3.44 5.62
CA THR A 46 6.20 3.43 5.11
C THR A 46 7.21 2.93 6.16
N THR A 47 6.94 3.16 7.45
CA THR A 47 7.75 2.66 8.56
C THR A 47 7.94 1.15 8.55
N ASP A 48 6.99 0.36 8.05
CA ASP A 48 7.09 -1.09 8.02
C ASP A 48 8.12 -1.60 6.98
N TYR A 49 8.56 -0.71 6.07
CA TYR A 49 9.57 -1.00 5.05
C TYR A 49 10.94 -0.39 5.36
N VAL A 50 11.08 0.32 6.48
CA VAL A 50 12.34 0.93 6.91
C VAL A 50 12.92 0.11 8.05
N SER A 51 14.21 -0.21 7.99
CA SER A 51 14.91 -0.91 9.06
C SER A 51 16.18 -0.18 9.47
N ALA A 52 16.24 0.26 10.72
CA ALA A 52 17.45 0.88 11.27
C ALA A 52 18.62 -0.10 11.31
N ASP A 53 18.37 -1.39 11.52
CA ASP A 53 19.44 -2.40 11.54
C ASP A 53 20.14 -2.51 10.18
N TRP A 54 19.39 -2.52 9.08
CA TRP A 54 19.95 -2.51 7.73
C TRP A 54 20.69 -1.21 7.40
N ILE A 55 20.15 -0.06 7.83
CA ILE A 55 20.82 1.24 7.64
C ILE A 55 22.15 1.29 8.39
N ILE A 56 22.16 0.85 9.66
CA ILE A 56 23.36 0.83 10.49
C ILE A 56 24.40 -0.14 9.92
N ASP A 57 23.97 -1.31 9.44
CA ASP A 57 24.86 -2.32 8.85
C ASP A 57 25.54 -1.81 7.56
N ASP A 58 24.79 -1.16 6.65
CA ASP A 58 25.36 -0.55 5.44
C ASP A 58 26.40 0.52 5.78
N ILE A 59 26.07 1.43 6.71
CA ILE A 59 26.98 2.51 7.13
C ILE A 59 28.23 1.92 7.79
N SER A 60 28.08 0.92 8.66
CA SER A 60 29.19 0.28 9.36
C SER A 60 30.11 -0.45 8.38
N THR A 61 29.54 -1.19 7.42
CA THR A 61 30.28 -1.89 6.36
C THR A 61 31.10 -0.90 5.54
N ARG A 62 30.48 0.19 5.08
CA ARG A 62 31.17 1.20 4.27
C ARG A 62 32.30 1.90 5.04
N ALA A 63 32.12 2.13 6.34
CA ALA A 63 33.16 2.70 7.18
C ALA A 63 34.33 1.72 7.37
N MET A 64 34.05 0.44 7.56
CA MET A 64 35.06 -0.61 7.62
C MET A 64 35.82 -0.76 6.31
N ASP A 65 35.14 -0.69 5.16
CA ASP A 65 35.77 -0.75 3.84
C ASP A 65 36.74 0.42 3.60
N GLU A 66 36.39 1.63 4.04
CA GLU A 66 37.18 2.84 3.84
C GLU A 66 38.31 2.99 4.87
N CYS A 67 38.00 2.75 6.14
CA CYS A 67 38.89 3.09 7.27
C CYS A 67 39.53 1.85 7.91
N GLY A 68 39.11 0.64 7.55
CA GLY A 68 39.55 -0.61 8.16
C GLY A 68 39.05 -0.77 9.60
N GLU A 69 39.73 -1.63 10.36
CA GLU A 69 39.36 -2.05 11.73
C GLU A 69 39.16 -0.89 12.72
N VAL A 70 39.73 0.30 12.48
CA VAL A 70 39.51 1.47 13.34
C VAL A 70 38.04 1.89 13.40
N ALA A 71 37.22 1.49 12.43
CA ALA A 71 35.78 1.78 12.38
C ALA A 71 34.90 0.72 13.08
N GLU A 72 35.45 -0.41 13.55
CA GLU A 72 34.67 -1.58 14.01
C GLU A 72 33.70 -1.24 15.15
N ASP A 73 34.09 -0.35 16.06
CA ASP A 73 33.28 0.01 17.23
C ASP A 73 32.31 1.17 16.97
N TRP A 74 32.38 1.80 15.79
CA TRP A 74 31.43 2.84 15.42
C TRP A 74 30.01 2.25 15.31
N LEU A 75 29.01 2.97 15.80
CA LEU A 75 27.59 2.56 15.84
C LEU A 75 27.24 1.32 16.68
N ARG A 76 28.20 0.64 17.31
CA ARG A 76 27.96 -0.51 18.23
C ARG A 76 26.98 -0.22 19.37
N ALA A 77 26.96 1.02 19.87
CA ALA A 77 26.01 1.45 20.90
C ALA A 77 24.62 1.73 20.32
N LEU A 78 24.56 2.31 19.12
CA LEU A 78 23.30 2.59 18.43
C LEU A 78 22.58 1.30 18.03
N SER A 79 23.31 0.29 17.54
CA SER A 79 22.71 -1.01 17.14
C SER A 79 21.99 -1.73 18.28
N LYS A 80 22.37 -1.45 19.53
CA LYS A 80 21.76 -2.02 20.75
C LYS A 80 20.66 -1.13 21.34
N ASN A 81 20.47 0.09 20.83
CA ASN A 81 19.51 1.04 21.36
C ASN A 81 18.21 1.00 20.55
N ALA A 82 17.20 0.26 21.05
CA ALA A 82 15.92 0.10 20.38
C ALA A 82 15.16 1.43 20.16
N GLU A 83 15.23 2.35 21.13
CA GLU A 83 14.53 3.64 21.05
C GLU A 83 15.12 4.52 19.94
N ALA A 84 16.45 4.62 19.90
CA ALA A 84 17.15 5.38 18.86
C ALA A 84 16.98 4.75 17.46
N LYS A 85 16.88 3.41 17.37
CA LYS A 85 16.57 2.72 16.12
C LYS A 85 15.16 3.06 15.62
N ALA A 86 14.16 3.03 16.51
CA ALA A 86 12.80 3.42 16.15
C ALA A 86 12.71 4.90 15.73
N GLU A 87 13.49 5.79 16.36
CA GLU A 87 13.59 7.19 15.95
C GLU A 87 14.19 7.32 14.54
N LEU A 88 15.24 6.57 14.23
CA LEU A 88 15.85 6.54 12.89
C LEU A 88 14.88 6.01 11.83
N GLU A 89 14.17 4.92 12.12
CA GLU A 89 13.15 4.35 11.21
C GLU A 89 12.05 5.36 10.91
N LYS A 90 11.55 6.04 11.95
CA LYS A 90 10.56 7.10 11.79
C LYS A 90 11.10 8.26 10.97
N LEU A 91 12.32 8.71 11.23
CA LEU A 91 12.94 9.84 10.51
C LEU A 91 13.02 9.57 9.01
N VAL A 92 13.45 8.37 8.63
CA VAL A 92 13.56 7.97 7.23
C VAL A 92 12.18 7.78 6.60
N ALA A 93 11.24 7.14 7.30
CA ALA A 93 9.89 6.95 6.81
C ALA A 93 9.16 8.30 6.58
N ASP A 94 9.25 9.23 7.53
CA ASP A 94 8.66 10.57 7.39
C ASP A 94 9.28 11.34 6.22
N PHE A 95 10.59 11.19 6.00
CA PHE A 95 11.26 11.79 4.85
C PHE A 95 10.71 11.23 3.54
N ILE A 96 10.58 9.91 3.41
CA ILE A 96 10.01 9.26 2.24
C ILE A 96 8.55 9.72 2.05
N ASP A 97 7.72 9.67 3.09
CA ASP A 97 6.31 10.08 3.03
C ASP A 97 6.10 11.56 2.70
N LYS A 98 7.10 12.41 2.97
CA LYS A 98 7.05 13.82 2.58
C LYS A 98 7.29 14.01 1.09
N HIS A 99 8.08 13.13 0.46
CA HIS A 99 8.54 13.29 -0.91
C HIS A 99 7.83 12.36 -1.90
N GLU A 100 7.52 11.14 -1.49
CA GLU A 100 6.96 10.09 -2.34
C GLU A 100 6.24 9.04 -1.48
N ARG A 101 4.95 9.29 -1.18
CA ARG A 101 4.13 8.36 -0.41
C ARG A 101 3.82 7.10 -1.21
N PRO A 102 3.79 5.91 -0.58
CA PRO A 102 3.26 4.71 -1.22
C PRO A 102 1.84 4.93 -1.75
N THR A 103 1.65 4.60 -3.01
CA THR A 103 0.34 4.59 -3.69
C THR A 103 -0.17 3.17 -3.94
N PHE A 104 0.49 2.18 -3.34
CA PHE A 104 0.15 0.77 -3.39
C PHE A 104 -0.24 0.26 -2.00
N TRP A 105 -0.87 -0.91 -1.96
CA TRP A 105 -1.35 -1.56 -0.75
C TRP A 105 -1.37 -3.07 -0.92
N ASN A 106 -1.42 -3.79 0.19
CA ASN A 106 -1.73 -5.22 0.16
C ASN A 106 -3.21 -5.42 -0.11
N VAL A 107 -3.56 -6.49 -0.82
CA VAL A 107 -4.96 -6.85 -1.11
C VAL A 107 -5.28 -8.17 -0.42
N VAL A 108 -6.33 -8.17 0.40
CA VAL A 108 -6.82 -9.37 1.10
C VAL A 108 -8.30 -9.61 0.79
N ASN A 109 -8.79 -10.80 1.15
CA ASN A 109 -10.20 -11.17 1.00
C ASN A 109 -10.75 -10.97 -0.43
N CYS A 110 -9.93 -11.25 -1.44
CA CYS A 110 -10.31 -11.10 -2.84
C CYS A 110 -11.45 -12.05 -3.23
N ARG A 111 -12.46 -11.52 -3.90
CA ARG A 111 -13.52 -12.31 -4.52
C ARG A 111 -13.94 -11.74 -5.87
N GLN A 112 -14.56 -12.57 -6.69
CA GLN A 112 -15.27 -12.08 -7.87
C GLN A 112 -16.66 -11.56 -7.46
N VAL A 113 -17.02 -10.41 -8.02
CA VAL A 113 -18.34 -9.80 -7.92
C VAL A 113 -18.99 -9.88 -9.30
N ALA A 114 -20.19 -10.43 -9.37
CA ALA A 114 -20.96 -10.50 -10.61
C ALA A 114 -21.76 -9.21 -10.83
N ARG A 115 -21.98 -8.82 -12.08
CA ARG A 115 -22.80 -7.64 -12.42
C ARG A 115 -24.20 -7.72 -11.84
N THR A 116 -24.81 -8.90 -11.89
CA THR A 116 -26.14 -9.17 -11.35
C THR A 116 -26.22 -8.90 -9.84
N GLU A 117 -25.13 -9.07 -9.10
CA GLU A 117 -25.04 -8.73 -7.67
C GLU A 117 -25.14 -7.20 -7.47
N VAL A 118 -24.45 -6.43 -8.30
CA VAL A 118 -24.46 -4.95 -8.25
C VAL A 118 -25.78 -4.37 -8.73
N GLU A 119 -26.39 -4.99 -9.75
CA GLU A 119 -27.73 -4.65 -10.24
C GLU A 119 -28.80 -4.89 -9.18
N ALA A 120 -28.76 -6.05 -8.51
CA ALA A 120 -29.67 -6.36 -7.40
C ALA A 120 -29.54 -5.38 -6.23
N ALA A 121 -28.33 -4.82 -6.01
CA ALA A 121 -28.09 -3.77 -5.03
C ALA A 121 -28.51 -2.35 -5.51
N GLY A 122 -28.93 -2.18 -6.77
CA GLY A 122 -29.42 -0.92 -7.32
C GLY A 122 -28.34 0.14 -7.60
N LEU A 123 -27.05 -0.22 -7.53
CA LEU A 123 -25.94 0.74 -7.57
C LEU A 123 -25.61 1.26 -8.98
N LEU A 124 -25.91 0.49 -10.03
CA LEU A 124 -25.69 0.95 -11.42
C LEU A 124 -26.68 2.05 -11.83
N ALA A 125 -27.94 1.96 -11.38
CA ALA A 125 -28.96 2.96 -11.68
C ALA A 125 -28.69 4.30 -10.97
N GLN A 126 -28.14 4.27 -9.74
CA GLN A 126 -27.82 5.47 -8.96
C GLN A 126 -26.66 6.26 -9.56
N ARG A 127 -25.62 5.59 -10.08
CA ARG A 127 -24.45 6.26 -10.67
C ARG A 127 -24.69 6.81 -12.07
N GLN A 128 -25.57 6.20 -12.85
CA GLN A 128 -25.97 6.74 -14.16
C GLN A 128 -26.77 8.05 -14.05
N GLN A 129 -27.43 8.31 -12.91
CA GLN A 129 -28.22 9.53 -12.68
C GLN A 129 -27.38 10.69 -12.12
N GLY A 130 -26.18 10.43 -11.58
CA GLY A 130 -25.29 11.44 -11.00
C GLY A 130 -24.28 12.08 -11.97
N GLY A 131 -24.19 11.59 -13.22
CA GLY A 131 -23.26 12.10 -14.25
C GLY A 131 -23.80 13.26 -15.11
N ALA A 132 -24.95 13.84 -14.73
CA ALA A 132 -25.56 14.97 -15.41
C ALA A 132 -25.63 16.19 -14.49
N ALA A 133 -24.48 16.78 -14.18
CA ALA A 133 -24.35 18.13 -13.62
C ALA A 133 -23.02 18.75 -14.05
#